data_AF-A0A372GZZ5-F1
#
_entry.id   AF-A0A372GZZ5-F1
#
_cell.length_a   1.000
_cell.length_b   1.000
_cell.length_c   1.000
_cell.angle_alpha   90.00
_cell.angle_beta   90.00
_cell.angle_gamma   90.00
#
_symmetry.space_group_name_H-M   'P 1'
#
loop_
_entity.id
_entity.type
_entity.pdbx_description
1 polymer ?
#
loop_
_entity_poly.entity_id
_entity_poly.type
_entity_poly.pdbx_seq_one_letter_code
_entity_poly.pdbx_strand_id
1 'polypeptide(L)' 'MNDLPPKCRQIFILSKKEGLDNIEIAEYLEVSRKTVENQITKAFAILRKKLGEKYETILMFVFGIHTKKLI' A
#
# COMPACT_ATOMS: atom_id res chain seq x y z
N MET A 1 3.14 -3.33 10.19
CA MET A 1 1.91 -4.03 9.72
C MET A 1 0.76 -3.92 10.70
N ASN A 2 1.00 -3.95 12.02
CA ASN A 2 -0.05 -3.89 13.04
C ASN A 2 -0.90 -2.60 13.01
N ASP A 3 -0.36 -1.53 12.42
CA ASP A 3 -1.05 -0.24 12.34
C ASP A 3 -1.95 -0.07 11.12
N LEU A 4 -1.97 -1.03 10.19
CA LEU A 4 -2.94 -1.00 9.10
C LEU A 4 -4.30 -1.42 9.65
N PRO A 5 -5.40 -0.74 9.25
CA PRO A 5 -6.75 -1.21 9.52
C PRO A 5 -6.91 -2.67 9.08
N PRO A 6 -7.69 -3.50 9.79
CA PRO A 6 -7.73 -4.94 9.59
C PRO A 6 -8.00 -5.37 8.13
N LYS A 7 -8.99 -4.77 7.44
CA LYS A 7 -9.26 -5.05 6.02
C LYS A 7 -8.10 -4.65 5.10
N CYS A 8 -7.49 -3.49 5.35
CA CYS A 8 -6.37 -2.97 4.57
C CYS A 8 -5.13 -3.87 4.74
N ARG A 9 -4.89 -4.34 5.97
CA ARG A 9 -3.83 -5.29 6.30
C ARG A 9 -4.03 -6.64 5.62
N GLN A 10 -5.24 -7.18 5.66
CA GLN A 10 -5.57 -8.47 5.04
C GLN A 10 -5.28 -8.44 3.53
N ILE A 11 -5.80 -7.44 2.83
CA ILE A 11 -5.57 -7.25 1.39
C ILE A 11 -4.08 -7.07 1.07
N PHE A 12 -3.37 -6.28 1.87
CA PHE A 12 -1.93 -6.08 1.68
C PHE A 12 -1.11 -7.38 1.87
N ILE A 13 -1.47 -8.22 2.85
CA ILE A 13 -0.82 -9.51 3.09
C ILE A 13 -1.08 -10.46 1.91
N LEU A 14 -2.33 -10.58 1.45
CA LEU A 14 -2.66 -11.42 0.29
C LEU A 14 -1.85 -10.99 -0.94
N SER A 15 -1.74 -9.69 -1.20
CA SER A 15 -0.99 -9.20 -2.36
C SER A 15 0.53 -9.35 -2.22
N LYS A 16 1.12 -9.06 -1.04
CA LYS A 16 2.58 -8.95 -0.89
C LYS A 16 3.26 -10.16 -0.29
N LYS A 17 2.55 -10.95 0.50
CA LYS A 17 3.08 -12.15 1.13
C LYS A 17 2.66 -13.40 0.37
N GLU A 18 1.38 -13.49 0.03
CA GLU A 18 0.82 -14.66 -0.67
C GLU A 18 0.93 -14.54 -2.20
N GLY A 19 1.24 -13.35 -2.72
CA GLY A 19 1.52 -13.13 -4.15
C GLY A 19 0.28 -13.07 -5.05
N LEU A 20 -0.91 -12.99 -4.47
CA LEU A 20 -2.16 -12.91 -5.23
C LEU A 20 -2.27 -11.57 -5.97
N ASP A 21 -2.86 -11.60 -7.16
CA ASP A 21 -3.21 -10.40 -7.90
C ASP A 21 -4.50 -9.72 -7.38
N ASN A 22 -4.78 -8.51 -7.85
CA ASN A 22 -5.94 -7.75 -7.38
C ASN A 22 -7.29 -8.36 -7.76
N ILE A 23 -7.35 -9.12 -8.85
CA ILE A 23 -8.52 -9.86 -9.34
C ILE A 23 -8.77 -11.05 -8.41
N GLU A 24 -7.74 -11.85 -8.16
CA GLU A 24 -7.82 -13.02 -7.28
C GLU A 24 -8.24 -12.61 -5.86
N ILE A 25 -7.70 -11.50 -5.34
CA ILE A 25 -8.08 -10.97 -4.03
C ILE A 25 -9.53 -10.47 -4.03
N ALA A 26 -9.97 -9.83 -5.12
CA ALA A 26 -11.33 -9.31 -5.25
C ALA A 26 -12.36 -10.45 -5.24
N GLU A 27 -12.06 -11.54 -5.94
CA GLU A 27 -12.88 -12.76 -5.95
C GLU A 27 -12.85 -13.46 -4.59
N TYR A 28 -11.66 -13.63 -3.99
CA TYR A 28 -11.49 -14.30 -2.70
C TYR A 28 -12.22 -13.58 -1.54
N LEU A 29 -12.29 -12.24 -1.58
CA LEU A 29 -12.93 -11.43 -0.54
C LEU A 29 -14.34 -10.95 -0.91
N GLU A 30 -14.86 -11.34 -2.08
CA GLU A 30 -16.14 -10.90 -2.62
C GLU A 30 -16.31 -9.36 -2.63
N VAL A 31 -15.29 -8.65 -3.08
CA VAL A 31 -15.29 -7.19 -3.22
C VAL A 31 -14.95 -6.78 -4.64
N SER A 32 -15.22 -5.52 -5.00
CA SER A 32 -14.79 -5.01 -6.30
C SER A 32 -13.26 -4.89 -6.39
N ARG A 33 -12.69 -5.11 -7.59
CA ARG A 33 -11.26 -4.83 -7.87
C ARG A 33 -10.83 -3.44 -7.42
N LYS A 34 -11.69 -2.44 -7.64
CA LYS A 34 -11.45 -1.06 -7.21
C LYS A 34 -11.35 -0.93 -5.69
N THR A 35 -12.10 -1.72 -4.93
CA THR A 35 -11.97 -1.79 -3.48
C THR A 35 -10.59 -2.31 -3.08
N VAL A 36 -10.11 -3.36 -3.74
CA VAL A 36 -8.77 -3.93 -3.50
C VAL A 36 -7.68 -2.89 -3.79
N GLU A 37 -7.73 -2.25 -4.96
CA GLU A 37 -6.80 -1.18 -5.37
C GLU A 37 -6.77 -0.03 -4.37
N ASN A 38 -7.96 0.42 -3.92
CA ASN A 38 -8.08 1.49 -2.94
C ASN A 38 -7.46 1.10 -1.59
N GLN A 39 -7.64 -0.14 -1.14
CA GLN A 39 -7.07 -0.64 0.11
C GLN A 39 -5.56 -0.83 0.02
N ILE A 40 -5.03 -1.29 -1.12
CA ILE A 40 -3.58 -1.35 -1.37
C ILE A 40 -2.97 0.06 -1.39
N THR A 41 -3.59 1.00 -2.08
CA THR A 41 -3.14 2.40 -2.12
C THR A 41 -3.12 3.00 -0.71
N LYS A 42 -4.19 2.76 0.07
CA LYS A 42 -4.28 3.21 1.46
C LYS A 42 -3.20 2.56 2.34
N ALA A 43 -2.90 1.27 2.15
CA ALA A 43 -1.84 0.56 2.85
C ALA A 43 -0.49 1.25 2.63
N PHE A 44 -0.15 1.51 1.37
CA PHE A 44 1.09 2.20 1.02
C PHE A 44 1.17 3.62 1.57
N ALA A 45 0.08 4.39 1.52
CA ALA A 45 0.06 5.74 2.09
C ALA A 45 0.33 5.73 3.62
N ILE A 46 -0.28 4.78 4.35
CA ILE A 46 -0.04 4.62 5.79
C ILE A 46 1.40 4.19 6.06
N LEU A 47 1.92 3.22 5.31
CA LEU A 47 3.28 2.72 5.45
C LEU A 47 4.30 3.83 5.16
N ARG A 48 4.12 4.58 4.07
CA ARG A 48 4.97 5.72 3.69
C ARG A 48 4.98 6.80 4.77
N LYS A 49 3.80 7.17 5.29
CA LYS A 49 3.69 8.12 6.40
C LYS A 49 4.43 7.66 7.65
N LYS A 50 4.45 6.34 7.91
CA LYS A 50 5.15 5.74 9.06
C LYS A 50 6.64 5.60 8.88
N LEU A 51 7.09 5.30 7.66
CA LEU A 51 8.51 5.32 7.30
C LEU A 51 9.05 6.74 7.58
N GLY A 52 8.26 7.77 7.30
CA GLY A 52 8.53 9.14 7.72
C GLY A 52 9.44 9.89 6.74
N GLU A 53 9.45 11.22 6.84
CA GLU A 53 10.10 12.11 5.85
C GLU A 53 11.59 11.84 5.64
N LYS A 54 12.28 11.25 6.63
CA LYS A 54 13.70 10.91 6.53
C LYS A 54 14.00 9.92 5.40
N TYR A 55 13.13 8.94 5.18
CA TYR A 55 13.32 7.97 4.11
C TYR A 55 12.90 8.53 2.76
N GLU A 56 11.95 9.47 2.73
CA GLU A 56 11.62 10.21 1.51
C GLU A 56 12.82 10.99 1.00
N THR A 57 13.51 11.73 1.87
CA THR A 57 14.74 12.44 1.52
C THR A 57 15.81 11.47 1.02
N ILE A 58 16.03 10.33 1.69
CA ILE A 58 17.03 9.33 1.26
C ILE A 58 16.65 8.73 -0.10
N LEU A 59 15.39 8.36 -0.32
CA LEU A 59 14.91 7.83 -1.61
C LEU A 59 15.03 8.87 -2.72
N MET A 60 14.80 10.16 -2.44
CA MET A 60 15.04 11.26 -3.38
C MET A 60 16.51 11.33 -3.81
N PHE A 61 17.45 11.21 -2.86
CA PHE A 61 18.88 11.26 -3.15
C PHE A 61 19.39 9.99 -3.85
N VAL A 62 18.90 8.81 -3.48
CA VAL A 62 19.37 7.53 -4.04
C VAL A 62 18.76 7.24 -5.41
N PHE A 63 17.48 7.57 -5.62
CA PHE A 63 16.73 7.20 -6.83
C PHE A 63 16.25 8.39 -7.67
N GLY A 64 16.53 9.64 -7.26
CA GLY A 64 16.13 10.84 -8.01
C GLY A 64 14.61 11.06 -8.06
N ILE A 65 13.84 10.44 -7.17
CA ILE A 65 12.36 10.45 -7.25
C ILE A 65 11.83 11.75 -6.64
N HIS A 66 11.38 12.71 -7.45
CA HIS A 66 10.69 13.90 -6.96
C HIS A 66 9.25 13.56 -6.56
N THR A 67 9.02 13.23 -5.29
CA THR A 67 7.64 13.03 -4.80
C THR A 67 7.00 14.38 -4.55
N LYS A 68 6.22 14.89 -5.51
CA LYS A 68 5.36 16.06 -5.29
C LYS A 68 4.46 15.77 -4.09
N LYS A 69 4.47 16.69 -3.13
CA LYS A 69 3.54 16.76 -2.00
C LYS A 69 2.12 16.79 -2.57
N LEU A 70 1.40 15.67 -2.49
CA LEU A 70 -0.05 15.61 -2.73
C LEU A 70 -0.73 16.22 -1.51
N ILE A 71 -0.90 17.55 -1.54
CA ILE A 71 -1.92 18.29 -0.81
C ILE A 71 -2.75 18.99 -1.87
#